data_AF-A0A523WKZ8-F1
#
_entry.id   AF-A0A523WKZ8-F1
#
_cell.length_a   1.000
_cell.length_b   1.000
_cell.length_c   1.000
_cell.angle_alpha   90.00
_cell.angle_beta   90.00
_cell.angle_gamma   90.00
#
_symmetry.space_group_name_H-M   'P 1'
#
loop_
_entity.id
_entity.type
_entity.pdbx_description
1 polymer ?
#
loop_
_entity_poly.entity_id
_entity_poly.type
_entity_poly.pdbx_seq_one_letter_code
_entity_poly.pdbx_strand_id
1 'polypeptide(L)'
;MKETKLIVIGLDGATFDLIDAFIQAGELPNLEKLISGGARAPLKSTTPAATFPAWTSFATGVNPGKHGIFDFTRMKPNSYGIEFLNSTHRKYPAFWEVLSKLGKRVCVVALPGTYPPEEVNGVMISGFDSPVATEIDASFVYPKELFCELNSKFGRFPFADFQELVIEEGWHDLAFEKLLSGLKRKRDIALHLFKKENWDLFLILFGEADTVSHHFWCAFDEASPRFVPELASK
;
A
#
# COMPACT_ATOMS: atom_id res chain seq x y z
N MET A 1 -32.50 6.14 1.81
CA MET A 1 -31.48 6.14 0.73
C MET A 1 -30.80 4.78 0.72
N LYS A 2 -30.46 4.21 -0.43
CA LYS A 2 -29.80 2.91 -0.52
C LYS A 2 -28.39 3.05 0.10
N GLU A 3 -28.05 2.22 1.07
CA GLU A 3 -26.70 2.18 1.63
C GLU A 3 -25.72 1.82 0.50
N THR A 4 -24.80 2.74 0.22
CA THR A 4 -23.78 2.56 -0.81
C THR A 4 -22.49 2.16 -0.12
N LYS A 5 -22.01 0.96 -0.42
CA LYS A 5 -20.72 0.46 0.03
C LYS A 5 -19.62 0.90 -0.93
N LEU A 6 -18.48 1.36 -0.41
CA LEU A 6 -17.32 1.78 -1.17
C LEU A 6 -16.15 0.82 -0.94
N ILE A 7 -15.60 0.26 -2.01
CA ILE A 7 -14.34 -0.48 -1.98
C ILE A 7 -13.29 0.35 -2.71
N VAL A 8 -12.13 0.51 -2.10
CA VAL A 8 -10.94 1.12 -2.70
C VAL A 8 -9.83 0.08 -2.72
N ILE A 9 -9.31 -0.20 -3.91
CA ILE A 9 -8.14 -1.04 -4.11
C ILE A 9 -7.05 -0.14 -4.66
N GLY A 10 -6.01 0.12 -3.86
CA GLY A 10 -4.83 0.82 -4.31
C GLY A 10 -3.78 -0.16 -4.83
N LEU A 11 -3.19 0.17 -5.97
CA LEU A 11 -2.09 -0.57 -6.58
C LEU A 11 -0.92 0.41 -6.71
N ASP A 12 0.09 0.28 -5.84
CA ASP A 12 1.25 1.17 -5.86
C ASP A 12 2.16 0.85 -7.06
N GLY A 13 2.73 1.88 -7.68
CA GLY A 13 3.56 1.74 -8.89
C GLY A 13 2.86 1.26 -10.17
N ALA A 14 1.53 1.06 -10.16
CA ALA A 14 0.81 0.43 -11.27
C ALA A 14 0.38 1.43 -12.38
N THR A 15 1.30 1.81 -13.27
CA THR A 15 1.01 2.70 -14.42
C THR A 15 0.08 2.05 -15.45
N PHE A 16 -0.73 2.87 -16.14
CA PHE A 16 -1.53 2.41 -17.27
C PHE A 16 -0.71 1.89 -18.44
N ASP A 17 0.54 2.34 -18.60
CA ASP A 17 1.40 1.86 -19.70
C ASP A 17 1.63 0.34 -19.61
N LEU A 18 1.80 -0.18 -18.39
CA LEU A 18 1.94 -1.61 -18.12
C LEU A 18 0.59 -2.32 -18.08
N ILE A 19 -0.39 -1.73 -17.39
CA ILE A 19 -1.73 -2.34 -17.28
C ILE A 19 -2.35 -2.55 -18.66
N ASP A 20 -2.26 -1.57 -19.56
CA ASP A 20 -2.83 -1.68 -20.91
C ASP A 20 -2.09 -2.74 -21.74
N ALA A 21 -0.76 -2.84 -21.61
CA ALA A 21 0.01 -3.89 -22.27
C ALA A 21 -0.40 -5.29 -21.78
N PHE A 22 -0.54 -5.49 -20.47
CA PHE A 22 -0.95 -6.76 -19.89
C PHE A 22 -2.43 -7.10 -20.17
N ILE A 23 -3.31 -6.10 -20.29
CA ILE A 23 -4.68 -6.31 -20.78
C ILE A 23 -4.66 -6.81 -22.23
N GLN A 24 -3.88 -6.18 -23.10
CA GLN A 24 -3.76 -6.61 -24.51
C GLN A 24 -3.18 -8.03 -24.63
N ALA A 25 -2.29 -8.43 -23.73
CA ALA A 25 -1.77 -9.78 -23.63
C ALA A 25 -2.76 -10.79 -23.01
N GLY A 26 -3.90 -10.34 -22.48
CA GLY A 26 -4.92 -11.20 -21.87
C GLY A 26 -4.64 -11.61 -20.42
N GLU A 27 -3.69 -10.96 -19.75
CA GLU A 27 -3.23 -11.33 -18.40
C GLU A 27 -4.03 -10.68 -17.27
N LEU A 28 -4.73 -9.58 -17.55
CA LEU A 28 -5.50 -8.81 -16.56
C LEU A 28 -7.01 -8.73 -16.86
N PRO A 29 -7.72 -9.86 -17.06
CA PRO A 29 -9.12 -9.87 -17.49
C PRO A 29 -10.09 -9.20 -16.49
N ASN A 30 -9.75 -9.25 -15.20
CA ASN A 30 -10.57 -8.60 -14.17
C ASN A 30 -10.45 -7.06 -14.20
N LEU A 31 -9.25 -6.53 -14.47
CA LEU A 31 -9.05 -5.08 -14.62
C LEU A 31 -9.64 -4.59 -15.94
N GLU A 32 -9.51 -5.35 -17.02
CA GLU A 32 -10.18 -5.07 -18.30
C GLU A 32 -11.69 -4.92 -18.11
N LYS A 33 -12.32 -5.85 -17.38
CA LYS A 33 -13.76 -5.79 -17.07
C LYS A 33 -14.13 -4.56 -16.25
N LEU A 34 -13.31 -4.19 -15.25
CA LEU A 34 -13.56 -2.99 -14.43
C LEU A 34 -13.44 -1.70 -15.25
N ILE A 35 -12.44 -1.62 -16.12
CA ILE A 35 -12.21 -0.47 -16.99
C ILE A 35 -13.33 -0.33 -18.01
N SER A 36 -13.70 -1.41 -18.70
CA SER A 36 -14.74 -1.41 -19.73
C SER A 36 -16.16 -1.15 -19.18
N GLY A 37 -16.42 -1.55 -17.94
CA GLY A 37 -17.69 -1.30 -17.25
C GLY A 37 -17.74 0.01 -16.46
N GLY A 38 -16.66 0.80 -16.45
CA GLY A 38 -16.49 1.96 -15.58
C GLY A 38 -15.91 3.17 -16.30
N ALA A 39 -15.14 3.97 -15.56
CA ALA A 39 -14.41 5.12 -16.09
C ALA A 39 -12.93 4.97 -15.76
N ARG A 40 -12.07 5.37 -16.70
CA ARG A 40 -10.63 5.48 -16.51
C ARG A 40 -10.11 6.83 -17.00
N ALA A 41 -9.11 7.36 -16.30
CA ALA A 41 -8.39 8.55 -16.72
C ALA A 41 -6.98 8.56 -16.13
N PRO A 42 -5.96 9.02 -16.86
CA PRO A 42 -4.66 9.32 -16.26
C PRO A 42 -4.80 10.47 -15.26
N LEU A 43 -4.24 10.31 -14.07
CA LEU A 43 -4.22 11.33 -13.03
C LEU A 43 -2.78 11.78 -12.79
N LYS A 44 -2.61 13.08 -12.50
CA LYS A 44 -1.31 13.62 -12.10
C LYS A 44 -1.07 13.31 -10.62
N SER A 45 0.05 12.67 -10.32
CA SER A 45 0.49 12.44 -8.94
C SER A 45 0.93 13.74 -8.26
N THR A 46 1.35 13.64 -7.00
CA THR A 46 1.92 14.75 -6.23
C THR A 46 3.28 15.18 -6.75
N THR A 47 3.74 16.33 -6.29
CA THR A 47 5.14 16.75 -6.41
C THR A 47 5.70 16.94 -5.00
N PRO A 48 6.67 16.12 -4.55
CA PRO A 48 7.29 15.00 -5.26
C PRO A 48 6.36 13.79 -5.46
N ALA A 49 6.63 12.98 -6.48
CA ALA A 49 5.92 11.72 -6.76
C ALA A 49 6.55 10.59 -5.92
N ALA A 50 6.29 10.62 -4.62
CA ALA A 50 6.75 9.63 -3.66
C ALA A 50 5.54 9.07 -2.87
N THR A 51 5.67 7.86 -2.35
CA THR A 51 4.60 7.08 -1.71
C THR A 51 3.89 7.88 -0.59
N PHE A 52 4.64 8.42 0.38
CA PHE A 52 4.04 9.14 1.51
C PHE A 52 3.32 10.42 1.09
N PRO A 53 3.91 11.31 0.28
CA PRO A 53 3.21 12.46 -0.29
C PRO A 53 1.93 12.07 -1.05
N ALA A 54 2.01 11.07 -1.93
CA ALA A 54 0.91 10.65 -2.79
C ALA A 54 -0.25 10.05 -1.98
N TRP A 55 0.01 9.07 -1.12
CA TRP A 55 -1.03 8.43 -0.32
C TRP A 55 -1.61 9.35 0.76
N THR A 56 -0.82 10.29 1.29
CA THR A 56 -1.35 11.33 2.18
C THR A 56 -2.25 12.31 1.42
N SER A 57 -1.89 12.70 0.20
CA SER A 57 -2.75 13.53 -0.65
C SER A 57 -4.05 12.81 -1.02
N PHE A 58 -3.96 11.53 -1.38
CA PHE A 58 -5.13 10.67 -1.60
C PHE A 58 -6.03 10.62 -0.37
N ALA A 59 -5.46 10.42 0.82
CA ALA A 59 -6.19 10.33 2.08
C ALA A 59 -6.92 11.64 2.44
N THR A 60 -6.28 12.79 2.15
CA THR A 60 -6.72 14.09 2.67
C THR A 60 -7.44 14.98 1.67
N GLY A 61 -7.35 14.66 0.38
CA GLY A 61 -7.89 15.51 -0.70
C GLY A 61 -7.16 16.85 -0.86
N VAL A 62 -5.98 17.02 -0.25
CA VAL A 62 -5.15 18.23 -0.37
C VAL A 62 -3.72 17.86 -0.79
N ASN A 63 -2.96 18.82 -1.34
CA ASN A 63 -1.59 18.57 -1.82
C ASN A 63 -0.54 18.57 -0.68
N PRO A 64 0.73 18.17 -0.96
CA PRO A 64 1.82 18.14 0.03
C PRO A 64 2.06 19.45 0.78
N GLY A 65 1.91 20.59 0.10
CA GLY A 65 2.02 21.91 0.71
C GLY A 65 1.00 22.16 1.83
N LYS A 66 -0.17 21.52 1.76
CA LYS A 66 -1.22 21.61 2.79
C LYS A 66 -1.03 20.57 3.89
N HIS A 67 -0.97 19.27 3.55
CA HIS A 67 -0.88 18.23 4.57
C HIS A 67 0.50 18.11 5.24
N GLY A 68 1.55 18.68 4.64
CA GLY A 68 2.87 18.83 5.24
C GLY A 68 3.79 17.60 5.16
N ILE A 69 3.45 16.60 4.33
CA ILE A 69 4.23 15.38 4.14
C ILE A 69 4.87 15.44 2.75
N PHE A 70 6.20 15.52 2.72
CA PHE A 70 6.98 15.70 1.48
C PHE A 70 7.90 14.51 1.17
N ASP A 71 8.14 13.63 2.13
CA ASP A 71 9.01 12.47 2.01
C ASP A 71 8.63 11.45 3.12
N PHE A 72 9.33 10.32 3.21
CA PHE A 72 9.26 9.36 4.31
C PHE A 72 9.86 9.90 5.60
N THR A 73 10.80 10.85 5.48
CA THR A 73 11.52 11.44 6.61
C THR A 73 11.50 12.95 6.56
N ARG A 74 11.79 13.60 7.69
CA ARG A 74 12.09 15.03 7.74
C ARG A 74 13.24 15.31 8.69
N MET A 75 13.86 16.47 8.52
CA MET A 75 14.72 17.02 9.57
C MET A 75 13.86 17.44 10.76
N LYS A 76 14.32 17.08 11.96
CA LYS A 76 13.72 17.51 13.22
C LYS A 76 13.86 19.03 13.36
N PRO A 77 12.81 19.76 13.78
CA PRO A 77 12.92 21.19 14.03
C PRO A 77 14.07 21.51 15.01
N ASN A 78 14.87 22.54 14.68
CA ASN A 78 16.00 23.01 15.49
C ASN A 78 17.07 21.92 15.77
N SER A 79 17.22 20.97 14.85
CA SER A 79 18.16 19.85 14.99
C SER A 79 18.70 19.42 13.62
N TYR A 80 19.83 18.71 13.63
CA TYR A 80 20.33 17.97 12.46
C TYR A 80 19.85 16.50 12.46
N GLY A 81 19.00 16.13 13.42
CA GLY A 81 18.41 14.80 13.47
C GLY A 81 17.35 14.60 12.38
N ILE A 82 17.23 13.37 11.90
CA ILE A 82 16.18 12.94 10.98
C ILE A 82 15.13 12.18 11.79
N GLU A 83 13.86 12.30 11.42
CA GLU A 83 12.78 11.45 11.91
C GLU A 83 11.93 10.91 10.77
N PHE A 84 11.38 9.70 10.96
CA PHE A 84 10.39 9.13 10.07
C PHE A 84 9.04 9.79 10.33
N LEU A 85 8.37 10.13 9.22
CA LEU A 85 7.00 10.60 9.24
C LEU A 85 6.04 9.42 9.39
N ASN A 86 4.85 9.71 9.89
CA ASN A 86 3.83 8.73 10.21
C ASN A 86 2.46 9.44 10.29
N SER A 87 1.39 8.74 10.65
CA SER A 87 0.01 9.27 10.66
C SER A 87 -0.14 10.56 11.48
N THR A 88 0.59 10.67 12.61
CA THR A 88 0.49 11.82 13.53
C THR A 88 1.05 13.12 12.96
N HIS A 89 1.79 13.06 11.85
CA HIS A 89 2.40 14.22 11.21
C HIS A 89 1.48 14.90 10.18
N ARG A 90 0.43 14.22 9.75
CA ARG A 90 -0.53 14.75 8.77
C ARG A 90 -1.36 15.88 9.38
N LYS A 91 -1.45 17.02 8.67
CA LYS A 91 -2.15 18.23 9.15
C LYS A 91 -3.66 18.29 8.85
N TYR A 92 -4.20 17.31 8.12
CA TYR A 92 -5.57 17.33 7.59
C TYR A 92 -6.28 15.99 7.77
N PRO A 93 -7.62 16.02 7.94
CA PRO A 93 -8.55 14.92 7.78
C PRO A 93 -8.18 13.80 6.84
N ALA A 94 -7.93 12.56 7.25
CA ALA A 94 -8.15 11.48 6.29
C ALA A 94 -9.66 11.25 6.08
N PHE A 95 -10.09 10.93 4.85
CA PHE A 95 -11.52 10.77 4.57
C PHE A 95 -12.16 9.61 5.36
N TRP A 96 -11.41 8.57 5.71
CA TRP A 96 -11.90 7.48 6.55
C TRP A 96 -12.13 7.91 8.00
N GLU A 97 -11.35 8.86 8.53
CA GLU A 97 -11.61 9.45 9.85
C GLU A 97 -12.93 10.22 9.86
N VAL A 98 -13.17 10.99 8.79
CA VAL A 98 -14.42 11.75 8.62
C VAL A 98 -15.60 10.79 8.55
N LEU A 99 -15.51 9.73 7.75
CA LEU A 99 -16.55 8.70 7.65
C LEU A 99 -16.80 8.00 9.00
N SER A 100 -15.72 7.62 9.70
CA SER A 100 -15.78 7.02 11.04
C SER A 100 -16.54 7.92 12.02
N LYS A 101 -16.20 9.22 12.07
CA LYS A 101 -16.88 10.23 12.92
C LYS A 101 -18.36 10.42 12.58
N LEU A 102 -18.74 10.16 11.33
CA LEU A 102 -20.13 10.14 10.87
C LEU A 102 -20.85 8.81 11.14
N GLY A 103 -20.23 7.90 11.91
CA GLY A 103 -20.81 6.61 12.29
C GLY A 103 -20.68 5.53 11.22
N LYS A 104 -19.92 5.77 10.14
CA LYS A 104 -19.67 4.74 9.10
C LYS A 104 -18.64 3.73 9.57
N ARG A 105 -18.85 2.46 9.22
CA ARG A 105 -17.91 1.39 9.53
C ARG A 105 -16.80 1.34 8.48
N VAL A 106 -15.56 1.59 8.86
CA VAL A 106 -14.42 1.67 7.94
C VAL A 106 -13.41 0.54 8.20
N CYS A 107 -12.89 -0.04 7.13
CA CYS A 107 -11.81 -1.02 7.16
C CYS A 107 -10.67 -0.51 6.29
N VAL A 108 -9.50 -0.23 6.87
CA VAL A 108 -8.30 0.23 6.16
C VAL A 108 -7.18 -0.77 6.37
N VAL A 109 -6.60 -1.28 5.29
CA VAL A 109 -5.60 -2.36 5.34
C VAL A 109 -4.35 -1.99 4.55
N ALA A 110 -3.21 -1.97 5.25
CA ALA A 110 -1.86 -1.84 4.71
C ALA A 110 -1.58 -0.55 3.93
N LEU A 111 -2.29 0.55 4.23
CA LEU A 111 -2.00 1.85 3.62
C LEU A 111 -0.77 2.50 4.30
N PRO A 112 0.23 2.99 3.56
CA PRO A 112 1.41 3.65 4.12
C PRO A 112 1.06 4.96 4.81
N GLY A 113 1.86 5.34 5.80
CA GLY A 113 1.69 6.58 6.57
C GLY A 113 0.47 6.54 7.50
N THR A 114 -0.01 5.37 7.89
CA THR A 114 -1.13 5.19 8.82
C THR A 114 -0.73 4.54 10.15
N TYR A 115 0.54 4.44 10.47
CA TYR A 115 1.12 4.07 11.76
C TYR A 115 1.34 5.33 12.61
N PRO A 116 1.08 5.31 13.92
CA PRO A 116 0.22 4.34 14.59
C PRO A 116 -1.19 4.35 13.98
N PRO A 117 -1.92 3.22 14.03
CA PRO A 117 -3.27 3.11 13.49
C PRO A 117 -4.18 4.10 14.21
N GLU A 118 -5.02 4.78 13.45
CA GLU A 118 -6.01 5.70 13.97
C GLU A 118 -7.19 4.93 14.59
N GLU A 119 -7.78 5.49 15.64
CA GLU A 119 -8.99 4.95 16.22
C GLU A 119 -10.18 5.23 15.30
N VAL A 120 -10.79 4.16 14.78
CA VAL A 120 -11.89 4.25 13.81
C VAL A 120 -13.05 3.35 14.20
N ASN A 121 -14.27 3.70 13.81
CA ASN A 121 -15.41 2.80 13.88
C ASN A 121 -15.19 1.66 12.87
N GLY A 122 -14.50 0.60 13.26
CA GLY A 122 -14.15 -0.52 12.37
C GLY A 122 -12.74 -1.01 12.63
N VAL A 123 -11.96 -1.19 11.56
CA VAL A 123 -10.63 -1.81 11.61
C VAL A 123 -9.62 -0.98 10.86
N MET A 124 -8.42 -0.82 11.43
CA MET A 124 -7.25 -0.31 10.73
C MET A 124 -6.05 -1.24 10.95
N ILE A 125 -5.39 -1.63 9.87
CA ILE A 125 -4.07 -2.26 9.87
C ILE A 125 -3.15 -1.31 9.13
N SER A 126 -2.16 -0.75 9.83
CA SER A 126 -1.23 0.20 9.23
C SER A 126 -0.34 -0.42 8.15
N GLY A 127 0.18 0.41 7.26
CA GLY A 127 1.15 0.02 6.24
C GLY A 127 2.59 -0.03 6.74
N PHE A 128 3.52 0.10 5.78
CA PHE A 128 4.96 0.15 6.05
C PHE A 128 5.35 1.58 6.45
N ASP A 129 5.36 1.88 7.74
CA ASP A 129 5.69 3.24 8.19
C ASP A 129 6.14 3.34 9.65
N SER A 130 6.62 2.22 10.20
CA SER A 130 7.32 2.24 11.48
C SER A 130 8.83 2.27 11.28
N PRO A 131 9.55 3.23 11.89
CA PRO A 131 11.01 3.33 11.80
C PRO A 131 11.77 2.16 12.46
N VAL A 132 11.08 1.29 13.19
CA VAL A 132 11.70 0.31 14.10
C VAL A 132 11.14 -1.10 13.97
N ALA A 133 10.29 -1.35 12.98
CA ALA A 133 9.67 -2.65 12.78
C ALA A 133 9.79 -3.09 11.32
N THR A 134 9.92 -4.39 11.14
CA THR A 134 9.93 -5.07 9.83
C THR A 134 8.64 -5.84 9.58
N GLU A 135 7.76 -5.91 10.59
CA GLU A 135 6.49 -6.62 10.55
C GLU A 135 5.40 -5.93 11.37
N ILE A 136 4.15 -6.22 11.00
CA ILE A 136 2.95 -5.80 11.72
C ILE A 136 2.89 -6.57 13.05
N ASP A 137 2.88 -5.82 14.15
CA ASP A 137 2.55 -6.31 15.49
C ASP A 137 1.24 -5.67 15.99
N ALA A 138 0.88 -5.92 17.25
CA ALA A 138 -0.33 -5.36 17.85
C ALA A 138 -0.39 -3.82 17.85
N SER A 139 0.75 -3.12 17.75
CA SER A 139 0.81 -1.65 17.68
C SER A 139 0.42 -1.09 16.32
N PHE A 140 0.31 -1.94 15.29
CA PHE A 140 -0.12 -1.57 13.93
C PHE A 140 -1.61 -1.82 13.68
N VAL A 141 -2.30 -2.43 14.64
CA VAL A 141 -3.68 -2.87 14.47
C VAL A 141 -4.61 -2.11 15.42
N TYR A 142 -5.71 -1.61 14.88
CA TYR A 142 -6.85 -1.11 15.64
C TYR A 142 -8.11 -1.89 15.24
N PRO A 143 -8.91 -2.40 16.19
CA PRO A 143 -8.59 -2.50 17.62
C PRO A 143 -7.44 -3.50 17.86
N LYS A 144 -6.62 -3.29 18.90
CA LYS A 144 -5.36 -4.03 19.12
C LYS A 144 -5.58 -5.54 19.29
N GLU A 145 -6.71 -5.92 19.87
CA GLU A 145 -7.08 -7.31 20.16
C GLU A 145 -7.24 -8.15 18.88
N LEU A 146 -7.55 -7.51 17.75
CA LEU A 146 -7.66 -8.16 16.45
C LEU A 146 -6.33 -8.78 16.00
N PHE A 147 -5.19 -8.25 16.45
CA PHE A 147 -3.88 -8.77 16.09
C PHE A 147 -3.71 -10.25 16.47
N CYS A 148 -4.18 -10.65 17.66
CA CYS A 148 -4.06 -12.04 18.12
C CYS A 148 -4.77 -13.01 17.18
N GLU A 149 -5.97 -12.65 16.71
CA GLU A 149 -6.73 -13.45 15.74
C GLU A 149 -6.00 -13.52 14.39
N LEU A 150 -5.54 -12.38 13.87
CA LEU A 150 -4.85 -12.32 12.58
C LEU A 150 -3.55 -13.13 12.61
N ASN A 151 -2.73 -12.95 13.64
CA ASN A 151 -1.47 -13.67 13.80
C ASN A 151 -1.70 -15.18 13.99
N SER A 152 -2.72 -15.58 14.75
CA SER A 152 -3.06 -17.00 14.90
C SER A 152 -3.51 -17.66 13.60
N LYS A 153 -4.16 -16.91 12.70
CA LYS A 153 -4.76 -17.46 11.48
C LYS A 153 -3.84 -17.38 10.26
N PHE A 154 -3.06 -16.30 10.15
CA PHE A 154 -2.25 -15.99 8.97
C PHE A 154 -0.74 -15.97 9.25
N GLY A 155 -0.35 -16.13 10.51
CA GLY A 155 1.03 -16.04 10.95
C GLY A 155 1.55 -14.60 10.94
N ARG A 156 2.89 -14.48 10.94
CA ARG A 156 3.60 -13.20 10.88
C ARG A 156 3.21 -12.42 9.63
N PHE A 157 3.06 -11.11 9.77
CA PHE A 157 2.76 -10.21 8.66
C PHE A 157 3.89 -9.18 8.46
N PRO A 158 5.01 -9.62 7.87
CA PRO A 158 6.12 -8.75 7.49
C PRO A 158 5.73 -7.80 6.35
N PHE A 159 6.28 -6.59 6.41
CA PHE A 159 6.24 -5.61 5.33
C PHE A 159 7.64 -5.24 4.81
N ALA A 160 8.70 -5.72 5.48
CA ALA A 160 10.09 -5.62 5.03
C ALA A 160 10.77 -6.99 5.20
N ASP A 161 10.37 -7.95 4.34
CA ASP A 161 10.80 -9.36 4.42
C ASP A 161 12.19 -9.62 3.83
N PHE A 162 12.71 -8.67 3.08
CA PHE A 162 14.04 -8.70 2.48
C PHE A 162 14.58 -7.27 2.39
N GLN A 163 15.90 -7.14 2.32
CA GLN A 163 16.55 -5.83 2.15
C GLN A 163 16.61 -5.46 0.67
N GLU A 164 16.45 -4.18 0.35
CA GLU A 164 16.36 -3.68 -1.03
C GLU A 164 17.57 -2.82 -1.44
N LEU A 165 18.64 -2.80 -0.64
CA LEU A 165 19.80 -1.92 -0.84
C LEU A 165 20.97 -2.59 -1.55
N VAL A 166 21.17 -3.88 -1.32
CA VAL A 166 22.34 -4.65 -1.78
C VAL A 166 21.85 -5.84 -2.60
N ILE A 167 21.91 -5.75 -3.92
CA ILE A 167 21.34 -6.77 -4.80
C ILE A 167 22.43 -7.78 -5.19
N GLU A 168 22.46 -8.92 -4.49
CA GLU A 168 23.44 -10.00 -4.67
C GLU A 168 22.85 -11.21 -5.43
N GLU A 169 23.69 -12.21 -5.71
CA GLU A 169 23.25 -13.46 -6.35
C GLU A 169 22.13 -14.13 -5.52
N GLY A 170 21.09 -14.62 -6.21
CA GLY A 170 19.91 -15.23 -5.59
C GLY A 170 18.90 -14.24 -4.97
N TRP A 171 19.21 -12.93 -4.94
CA TRP A 171 18.32 -11.92 -4.37
C TRP A 171 16.96 -11.86 -5.10
N HIS A 172 16.96 -11.90 -6.44
CA HIS A 172 15.72 -11.82 -7.23
C HIS A 172 14.78 -13.01 -6.98
N ASP A 173 15.34 -14.22 -6.88
CA ASP A 173 14.55 -15.44 -6.59
C ASP A 173 13.91 -15.34 -5.19
N LEU A 174 14.69 -14.89 -4.19
CA LEU A 174 14.18 -14.66 -2.84
C LEU A 174 13.10 -13.57 -2.82
N ALA A 175 13.37 -12.41 -3.42
CA ALA A 175 12.46 -11.28 -3.46
C ALA A 175 11.14 -11.67 -4.15
N PHE A 176 11.20 -12.39 -5.28
CA PHE A 176 10.03 -12.87 -6.00
C PHE A 176 9.15 -13.79 -5.12
N GLU A 177 9.76 -14.79 -4.46
CA GLU A 177 9.04 -15.68 -3.54
C GLU A 177 8.38 -14.88 -2.40
N LYS A 178 9.12 -13.95 -1.78
CA LYS A 178 8.60 -13.15 -0.67
C LYS A 178 7.48 -12.23 -1.10
N LEU A 179 7.60 -11.53 -2.22
CA LEU A 179 6.56 -10.67 -2.78
C LEU A 179 5.27 -11.44 -3.03
N LEU A 180 5.34 -12.61 -3.70
CA LEU A 180 4.15 -13.44 -3.95
C LEU A 180 3.53 -13.98 -2.66
N SER A 181 4.34 -14.41 -1.70
CA SER A 181 3.84 -14.89 -0.41
C SER A 181 3.17 -13.77 0.40
N GLY A 182 3.76 -12.58 0.40
CA GLY A 182 3.24 -11.37 1.05
C GLY A 182 1.93 -10.90 0.43
N LEU A 183 1.86 -10.87 -0.90
CA LEU A 183 0.64 -10.57 -1.66
C LEU A 183 -0.51 -11.52 -1.27
N LYS A 184 -0.22 -12.83 -1.23
CA LYS A 184 -1.20 -13.86 -0.88
C LYS A 184 -1.70 -13.71 0.55
N ARG A 185 -0.79 -13.47 1.50
CA ARG A 185 -1.11 -13.22 2.90
C ARG A 185 -1.99 -11.98 3.07
N LYS A 186 -1.59 -10.85 2.45
CA LYS A 186 -2.34 -9.59 2.50
C LYS A 186 -3.74 -9.75 1.92
N ARG A 187 -3.87 -10.43 0.79
CA ARG A 187 -5.17 -10.79 0.18
C ARG A 187 -6.03 -11.61 1.14
N ASP A 188 -5.46 -12.64 1.78
CA ASP A 188 -6.23 -13.55 2.64
C ASP A 188 -6.70 -12.86 3.94
N ILE A 189 -5.86 -12.00 4.53
CA ILE A 189 -6.23 -11.11 5.65
C ILE A 189 -7.37 -10.19 5.22
N ALA A 190 -7.24 -9.53 4.07
CA ALA A 190 -8.25 -8.61 3.56
C ALA A 190 -9.58 -9.30 3.31
N LEU A 191 -9.58 -10.47 2.67
CA LEU A 191 -10.79 -11.25 2.41
C LEU A 191 -11.45 -11.76 3.70
N HIS A 192 -10.66 -12.05 4.73
CA HIS A 192 -11.19 -12.40 6.05
C HIS A 192 -11.91 -11.22 6.69
N LEU A 193 -11.29 -10.05 6.72
CA LEU A 193 -11.93 -8.82 7.23
C LEU A 193 -13.13 -8.41 6.40
N PHE A 194 -13.04 -8.52 5.07
CA PHE A 194 -14.11 -8.19 4.13
C PHE A 194 -15.39 -8.99 4.40
N LYS A 195 -15.24 -10.26 4.81
CA LYS A 195 -16.36 -11.16 5.15
C LYS A 195 -16.84 -10.99 6.59
N LYS A 196 -15.94 -10.69 7.52
CA LYS A 196 -16.23 -10.56 8.95
C LYS A 196 -16.91 -9.24 9.29
N GLU A 197 -16.46 -8.15 8.69
CA GLU A 197 -16.87 -6.80 9.03
C GLU A 197 -18.08 -6.34 8.21
N ASN A 198 -19.04 -5.65 8.84
CA ASN A 198 -20.13 -4.98 8.11
C ASN A 198 -19.72 -3.56 7.71
N TRP A 199 -18.72 -3.44 6.83
CA TRP A 199 -18.13 -2.18 6.43
C TRP A 199 -19.03 -1.37 5.48
N ASP A 200 -18.91 -0.04 5.57
CA ASP A 200 -19.35 0.96 4.60
C ASP A 200 -18.19 1.33 3.65
N LEU A 201 -16.96 1.41 4.16
CA LEU A 201 -15.72 1.62 3.40
C LEU A 201 -14.76 0.45 3.63
N PHE A 202 -14.25 -0.15 2.55
CA PHE A 202 -13.16 -1.10 2.61
C PHE A 202 -12.00 -0.63 1.72
N LEU A 203 -10.85 -0.33 2.32
CA LEU A 203 -9.65 0.12 1.64
C LEU A 203 -8.53 -0.90 1.84
N ILE A 204 -7.88 -1.28 0.75
CA ILE A 204 -6.66 -2.07 0.76
C ILE A 204 -5.64 -1.52 -0.23
N LEU A 205 -4.37 -1.46 0.19
CA LEU A 205 -3.25 -1.20 -0.70
C LEU A 205 -2.43 -2.48 -0.98
N PHE A 206 -2.16 -2.75 -2.25
CA PHE A 206 -1.08 -3.63 -2.70
C PHE A 206 0.09 -2.78 -3.19
N GLY A 207 1.27 -3.01 -2.61
CA GLY A 207 2.50 -2.25 -2.90
C GLY A 207 3.54 -3.05 -3.68
N GLU A 208 3.29 -4.33 -3.90
CA GLU A 208 4.25 -5.28 -4.44
C GLU A 208 4.70 -4.91 -5.86
N ALA A 209 3.85 -4.27 -6.66
CA ALA A 209 4.18 -3.81 -8.01
C ALA A 209 5.21 -2.66 -8.03
N ASP A 210 5.26 -1.82 -6.97
CA ASP A 210 6.27 -0.78 -6.82
C ASP A 210 7.67 -1.41 -6.63
N THR A 211 7.78 -2.37 -5.70
CA THR A 211 9.03 -3.13 -5.50
C THR A 211 9.46 -3.89 -6.75
N VAL A 212 8.51 -4.51 -7.48
CA VAL A 212 8.80 -5.16 -8.77
C VAL A 212 9.36 -4.15 -9.77
N SER A 213 8.76 -2.97 -9.86
CA SER A 213 9.18 -1.91 -10.79
C SER A 213 10.59 -1.38 -10.46
N HIS A 214 10.98 -1.35 -9.18
CA HIS A 214 12.31 -0.93 -8.75
C HIS A 214 13.42 -1.92 -9.14
N HIS A 215 13.16 -3.23 -9.02
CA HIS A 215 14.23 -4.23 -9.02
C HIS A 215 14.17 -5.23 -10.18
N PHE A 216 13.01 -5.42 -10.82
CA PHE A 216 12.83 -6.43 -11.86
C PHE A 216 12.75 -5.85 -13.27
N TRP A 217 12.93 -4.53 -13.44
CA TRP A 217 12.99 -3.92 -14.78
C TRP A 217 14.12 -4.49 -15.65
N CYS A 218 15.19 -4.97 -15.00
CA CYS A 218 16.28 -5.72 -15.63
C CYS A 218 15.84 -7.03 -16.28
N ALA A 219 14.72 -7.61 -15.89
CA ALA A 219 14.17 -8.82 -16.48
C ALA A 219 13.08 -8.53 -17.52
N PHE A 220 12.53 -7.32 -17.52
CA PHE A 220 11.34 -6.96 -18.30
C PHE A 220 11.66 -6.18 -19.58
N ASP A 221 12.59 -5.22 -19.50
CA ASP A 221 12.90 -4.30 -20.60
C ASP A 221 14.22 -4.68 -21.28
N GLU A 222 14.12 -5.32 -22.45
CA GLU A 222 15.27 -5.73 -23.27
C GLU A 222 16.15 -4.55 -23.71
N ALA A 223 15.61 -3.33 -23.75
CA ALA A 223 16.36 -2.12 -24.10
C ALA A 223 17.07 -1.49 -22.89
N SER A 224 16.81 -1.97 -21.68
CA SER A 224 17.44 -1.46 -20.47
C SER A 224 18.95 -1.75 -20.47
N PRO A 225 19.81 -0.79 -20.08
CA PRO A 225 21.24 -1.06 -19.88
C PRO A 225 21.51 -2.02 -18.72
N ARG A 226 20.49 -2.33 -17.92
CA ARG A 226 20.53 -3.31 -16.83
C ARG A 226 19.90 -4.65 -17.22
N PHE A 227 19.55 -4.87 -18.49
CA PHE A 227 18.85 -6.10 -18.91
C PHE A 227 19.69 -7.36 -18.62
N VAL A 228 19.06 -8.36 -18.01
CA VAL A 228 19.65 -9.66 -17.64
C VAL A 228 18.79 -10.77 -18.25
N PRO A 229 19.19 -11.35 -19.40
CA PRO A 229 18.40 -12.36 -20.11
C PRO A 229 18.03 -13.58 -19.27
N GLU A 230 18.91 -13.98 -18.35
CA GLU A 230 18.69 -15.14 -17.47
C GLU A 230 17.51 -14.93 -16.52
N LEU A 231 17.25 -13.68 -16.11
CA LEU A 231 16.11 -13.33 -15.25
C LEU A 231 14.81 -13.23 -16.05
N ALA A 232 14.86 -12.83 -17.32
CA ALA A 232 13.66 -12.70 -18.18
C ALA A 232 13.01 -14.05 -18.52
N SER A 233 13.78 -15.14 -18.45
CA SER A 233 13.33 -16.50 -18.80
C SER A 233 12.69 -17.29 -17.65
N LYS A 234 12.63 -16.71 -16.44
CA LYS A 234 12.09 -17.32 -15.22
C LYS A 234 10.67 -16.82 -14.95
#